data_AF-A0A399Z082-F1
#
_entry.id   AF-A0A399Z082-F1
#
_cell.length_a   1.000
_cell.length_b   1.000
_cell.length_c   1.000
_cell.angle_alpha   90.00
_cell.angle_beta   90.00
_cell.angle_gamma   90.00
#
_symmetry.space_group_name_H-M   'P 1'
#
loop_
_entity.id
_entity.type
_entity.pdbx_description
1 polymer ?
#
loop_
_entity_poly.entity_id
_entity_poly.type
_entity_poly.pdbx_seq_one_letter_code
_entity_poly.pdbx_strand_id
1 'polypeptide(L)'
;MADDSLSTVYLLIRQSPNKPAWALRADDELIWEAVLLDGRLLTFSSLSNAVAFMQPLILGGAHIGVSKVAKFRADVVASWNVPTAADPSPAGLDTAAIGMLRVDHTAAEPPDV
;
A
#
# COMPACT_ATOMS: atom_id res chain seq x y z
N MET A 1 -24.91 20.27 -7.43
CA MET A 1 -24.63 19.68 -6.10
C MET A 1 -23.37 18.87 -6.32
N ALA A 2 -22.23 19.32 -5.80
CA ALA A 2 -20.94 18.74 -6.13
C ALA A 2 -20.91 17.28 -5.66
N ASP A 3 -20.65 16.39 -6.61
CA ASP A 3 -20.26 15.02 -6.32
C ASP A 3 -18.90 15.10 -5.65
N ASP A 4 -18.89 15.06 -4.31
CA ASP A 4 -17.68 14.97 -3.51
C ASP A 4 -17.16 13.54 -3.67
N SER A 5 -16.65 13.25 -4.87
CA SER A 5 -15.98 12.01 -5.19
C SER A 5 -14.72 11.97 -4.32
N LEU A 6 -14.84 11.38 -3.13
CA LEU A 6 -13.73 11.06 -2.25
C LEU A 6 -12.74 10.21 -3.06
N SER A 7 -11.70 10.86 -3.56
CA SER A 7 -10.70 10.20 -4.39
C SER A 7 -10.05 9.08 -3.57
N THR A 8 -9.98 7.90 -4.15
CA THR A 8 -9.41 6.72 -3.51
C THR A 8 -8.01 6.49 -4.06
N VAL A 9 -7.09 6.08 -3.18
CA VAL A 9 -5.75 5.63 -3.54
C VAL A 9 -5.52 4.20 -3.07
N TYR A 10 -4.67 3.49 -3.80
CA TYR A 10 -4.21 2.16 -3.46
C TYR A 10 -2.79 2.23 -2.94
N LEU A 11 -2.49 1.46 -1.89
CA LEU A 11 -1.18 1.38 -1.27
C LEU A 11 -0.67 -0.07 -1.32
N LEU A 12 0.63 -0.24 -1.47
CA LEU A 12 1.28 -1.53 -1.26
C LEU A 12 1.51 -1.73 0.23
N ILE A 13 0.97 -2.83 0.78
CA ILE A 13 1.00 -3.11 2.21
C ILE A 13 1.72 -4.42 2.48
N ARG A 14 2.62 -4.37 3.46
CA ARG A 14 3.12 -5.54 4.18
C ARG A 14 2.24 -5.78 5.40
N GLN A 15 1.74 -7.00 5.52
CA GLN A 15 0.96 -7.46 6.67
C GLN A 15 1.78 -8.41 7.53
N SER A 16 1.80 -8.18 8.84
CA SER A 16 2.36 -9.09 9.83
C SER A 16 1.29 -9.43 10.87
N PRO A 17 0.96 -10.71 11.12
CA PRO A 17 1.45 -11.89 10.40
C PRO A 17 0.87 -11.94 8.97
N ASN A 18 1.66 -12.49 8.03
CA ASN A 18 1.22 -12.71 6.65
C ASN A 18 0.30 -13.94 6.57
N LYS A 19 -0.91 -13.79 7.10
CA LYS A 19 -1.97 -14.80 7.14
C LYS A 19 -3.24 -14.23 6.50
N PRO A 20 -4.01 -15.04 5.76
CA PRO A 20 -5.35 -14.63 5.33
C PRO A 20 -6.26 -14.43 6.56
N ALA A 21 -7.34 -13.66 6.38
CA ALA A 21 -8.24 -13.28 7.48
C ALA A 21 -8.79 -14.49 8.27
N TRP A 22 -9.10 -15.60 7.58
CA TRP A 22 -9.63 -16.83 8.19
C TRP A 22 -8.58 -17.62 8.99
N ALA A 23 -7.28 -17.32 8.82
CA ALA A 23 -6.19 -17.98 9.54
C ALA A 23 -5.61 -17.10 10.67
N LEU A 24 -6.06 -15.85 10.79
CA LEU A 24 -5.70 -14.97 11.89
C LEU A 24 -6.38 -15.48 13.17
N ARG A 25 -5.61 -15.50 14.26
CA ARG A 25 -6.14 -15.78 15.59
C ARG A 25 -6.57 -14.49 16.27
N ALA A 26 -7.46 -14.60 17.26
CA ALA A 26 -7.95 -13.44 18.00
C ALA A 26 -6.85 -12.71 18.78
N ASP A 27 -5.76 -13.40 19.11
CA ASP A 27 -4.57 -12.89 19.79
C ASP A 27 -3.44 -12.47 18.85
N ASP A 28 -3.58 -12.64 17.52
CA ASP A 28 -2.60 -12.15 16.56
C ASP A 28 -2.67 -10.61 16.52
N GLU A 29 -1.56 -9.93 16.82
CA GLU A 29 -1.44 -8.49 16.56
C GLU A 29 -1.31 -8.28 15.04
N LEU A 30 -2.36 -7.75 14.42
CA LEU A 30 -2.36 -7.43 13.00
C LEU A 30 -1.70 -6.06 12.76
N ILE A 31 -0.50 -6.09 12.18
CA ILE A 31 0.29 -4.92 11.83
C ILE A 31 0.28 -4.75 10.31
N TRP A 32 -0.11 -3.56 9.86
CA TRP A 32 0.01 -3.16 8.46
C TRP A 32 1.05 -2.07 8.33
N GLU A 33 1.90 -2.23 7.32
CA GLU A 33 2.95 -1.28 6.97
C GLU A 33 2.83 -0.93 5.49
N ALA A 34 2.71 0.35 5.17
CA ALA A 34 2.73 0.83 3.80
C ALA A 34 4.16 1.07 3.31
N VAL A 35 4.41 0.74 2.04
CA VAL A 35 5.74 0.87 1.43
C VAL A 35 6.08 2.33 1.16
N LEU A 36 7.26 2.73 1.61
CA LEU A 36 7.90 3.99 1.24
C LEU A 36 9.06 3.72 0.27
N LEU A 37 9.30 4.67 -0.64
CA LEU A 37 10.52 4.73 -1.45
C LEU A 37 11.13 6.11 -1.29
N ASP A 38 12.40 6.18 -0.88
CA ASP A 38 13.09 7.46 -0.61
C ASP A 38 12.30 8.36 0.35
N GLY A 39 11.65 7.76 1.35
CA GLY A 39 10.80 8.46 2.34
C GLY A 39 9.45 8.94 1.80
N ARG A 40 9.08 8.59 0.56
CA ARG A 40 7.80 8.93 -0.05
C ARG A 40 6.86 7.73 -0.06
N LEU A 41 5.61 7.93 0.33
CA LEU A 41 4.57 6.92 0.28
C LEU A 41 4.14 6.65 -1.16
N LEU A 42 4.22 5.39 -1.58
CA LEU A 42 3.78 4.98 -2.91
C LEU A 42 2.26 4.91 -2.95
N THR A 43 1.64 5.77 -3.75
CA THR A 43 0.19 5.81 -3.96
C THR A 43 -0.14 5.47 -5.40
N PHE A 44 -1.22 4.72 -5.62
CA PHE A 44 -1.64 4.32 -6.96
C PHE A 44 -3.10 4.73 -7.18
N SER A 45 -3.42 5.21 -8.38
CA SER A 45 -4.78 5.60 -8.74
C SER A 45 -5.70 4.40 -9.03
N SER A 46 -5.12 3.23 -9.26
CA SER A 46 -5.86 1.99 -9.49
C SER A 46 -5.11 0.76 -8.98
N LEU A 47 -5.85 -0.34 -8.73
CA LEU A 47 -5.25 -1.64 -8.43
C LEU A 47 -4.33 -2.11 -9.57
N SER A 48 -4.74 -1.90 -10.83
CA SER A 48 -3.95 -2.29 -12.00
C SER A 48 -2.57 -1.61 -12.03
N ASN A 49 -2.50 -0.32 -11.66
CA ASN A 49 -1.22 0.39 -11.58
C ASN A 49 -0.33 -0.16 -10.46
N ALA A 50 -0.91 -0.45 -9.28
CA ALA A 50 -0.19 -1.07 -8.17
C ALA A 50 0.39 -2.44 -8.56
N VAL A 51 -0.39 -3.26 -9.27
CA VAL A 51 0.06 -4.56 -9.79
C VAL A 51 1.14 -4.40 -10.85
N ALA A 52 0.97 -3.47 -11.80
CA ALA A 52 1.93 -3.20 -12.86
C ALA A 52 3.29 -2.74 -12.30
N PHE A 53 3.29 -2.00 -11.18
CA PHE A 53 4.51 -1.63 -10.46
C PHE A 53 5.19 -2.85 -9.81
N MET A 54 4.43 -3.74 -9.17
CA MET A 54 4.99 -4.90 -8.46
C MET A 54 5.51 -6.01 -9.38
N GLN A 55 4.85 -6.26 -10.51
CA GLN A 55 5.18 -7.36 -11.43
C GLN A 55 6.67 -7.43 -11.81
N PRO A 56 7.30 -6.37 -12.31
CA PRO A 56 8.72 -6.42 -12.67
C PRO A 56 9.64 -6.61 -11.46
N LEU A 57 9.28 -6.10 -10.27
CA LEU A 57 10.06 -6.31 -9.05
C LEU A 57 10.06 -7.78 -8.63
N ILE A 58 8.89 -8.42 -8.66
CA ILE A 58 8.74 -9.85 -8.35
C ILE A 58 9.51 -10.70 -9.36
N LEU A 59 9.35 -10.42 -10.66
CA LEU A 59 10.05 -11.15 -11.73
C LEU A 59 11.58 -10.96 -11.66
N GLY A 60 12.04 -9.79 -11.22
CA GLY A 60 13.45 -9.50 -10.96
C GLY A 60 14.00 -10.09 -9.66
N GLY A 61 13.19 -10.81 -8.88
CA GLY A 61 13.59 -11.39 -7.60
C GLY A 61 13.65 -10.41 -6.43
N ALA A 62 13.23 -9.15 -6.63
CA ALA A 62 13.14 -8.16 -5.57
C ALA A 62 11.88 -8.41 -4.72
N HIS A 63 12.07 -9.00 -3.55
CA HIS A 63 10.99 -9.26 -2.61
C HIS A 63 10.86 -8.14 -1.58
N ILE A 64 9.97 -7.19 -1.86
CA ILE A 64 9.72 -6.02 -1.01
C ILE A 64 8.82 -6.31 0.21
N GLY A 65 8.45 -7.57 0.44
CA GLY A 65 7.64 -7.98 1.60
C GLY A 65 6.15 -7.58 1.52
N VAL A 66 5.72 -7.02 0.38
CA VAL A 66 4.31 -6.68 0.14
C VAL A 66 3.50 -7.97 0.07
N SER A 67 2.45 -8.03 0.88
CA SER A 67 1.55 -9.17 0.96
C SER A 67 0.14 -8.82 0.50
N LYS A 68 -0.18 -7.54 0.31
CA LYS A 68 -1.48 -7.09 -0.18
C LYS A 68 -1.42 -5.69 -0.79
N VAL A 69 -2.41 -5.38 -1.62
CA VAL A 69 -2.74 -4.01 -2.03
C VAL A 69 -4.01 -3.63 -1.27
N ALA A 70 -4.00 -2.48 -0.62
CA ALA A 70 -5.14 -2.00 0.15
C ALA A 70 -5.62 -0.64 -0.38
N LYS A 71 -6.93 -0.46 -0.32
CA LYS A 71 -7.66 0.72 -0.78
C LYS A 71 -7.85 1.68 0.41
N PHE A 72 -7.59 2.97 0.22
CA PHE A 72 -7.79 4.00 1.23
C PHE A 72 -8.39 5.25 0.60
N ARG A 73 -9.11 6.04 1.39
CA ARG A 73 -9.45 7.40 0.98
C ARG A 73 -8.21 8.29 0.94
N ALA A 74 -8.14 9.18 -0.06
CA ALA A 74 -7.01 10.09 -0.23
C ALA A 74 -6.83 11.04 0.96
N ASP A 75 -7.92 11.48 1.60
CA ASP A 75 -7.86 12.40 2.74
C ASP A 75 -7.32 11.73 4.01
N VAL A 76 -7.65 10.46 4.25
CA VAL A 76 -7.04 9.63 5.30
C VAL A 76 -5.54 9.54 5.09
N VAL A 77 -5.09 9.23 3.87
CA VAL A 77 -3.66 9.14 3.54
C VAL A 77 -2.96 10.49 3.69
N ALA A 78 -3.61 11.59 3.26
CA ALA A 78 -3.07 12.94 3.40
C ALA A 78 -2.84 13.32 4.88
N SER A 79 -3.67 12.82 5.81
CA SER A 79 -3.53 13.09 7.24
C SER A 79 -2.26 12.51 7.87
N TRP A 80 -1.59 11.56 7.21
CA TRP A 80 -0.36 10.95 7.72
C TRP A 80 0.86 11.87 7.59
N ASN A 81 0.75 13.00 6.88
CA ASN A 81 1.80 14.00 6.72
C ASN A 81 3.12 13.45 6.15
N VAL A 82 3.03 12.42 5.29
CA VAL A 82 4.18 11.85 4.56
C VAL A 82 4.08 12.25 3.09
N PRO A 83 5.18 12.72 2.45
CA PRO A 83 5.17 13.01 1.01
C PRO A 83 4.75 11.78 0.21
N THR A 84 3.93 11.97 -0.83
CA THR A 84 3.47 10.86 -1.68
C THR A 84 4.20 10.84 -3.03
N ALA A 85 4.28 9.67 -3.63
CA ALA A 85 4.67 9.47 -5.03
C ALA A 85 3.50 8.75 -5.72
N ALA A 86 2.78 9.48 -6.57
CA ALA A 86 1.60 8.96 -7.26
C ALA A 86 2.00 8.21 -8.54
N ASP A 87 1.50 6.99 -8.69
CA ASP A 87 1.73 6.07 -9.80
C ASP A 87 3.22 6.03 -10.24
N PRO A 88 4.15 5.74 -9.31
CA PRO A 88 5.58 5.71 -9.61
C PRO A 88 5.92 4.60 -10.63
N SER A 89 7.04 4.76 -11.33
CA SER A 89 7.61 3.70 -12.17
C SER A 89 8.54 2.81 -11.33
N PRO A 90 8.55 1.47 -11.53
CA PRO A 90 9.53 0.60 -10.89
C PRO A 90 10.93 0.69 -11.53
N ALA A 91 11.09 1.43 -12.64
CA ALA A 91 12.37 1.58 -13.31
C ALA A 91 13.36 2.38 -12.44
N GLY A 92 14.56 1.83 -12.24
CA GLY A 92 15.61 2.46 -11.43
C GLY A 92 15.34 2.44 -9.92
N LEU A 93 14.39 1.63 -9.45
CA LEU A 93 14.10 1.46 -8.04
C LEU A 93 15.32 0.89 -7.30
N ASP A 94 15.79 1.63 -6.28
CA ASP A 94 16.76 1.12 -5.33
C ASP A 94 16.03 0.43 -4.18
N THR A 95 16.16 -0.89 -4.10
CA THR A 95 15.56 -1.67 -3.00
C THR A 95 16.13 -1.32 -1.62
N ALA A 96 17.32 -0.72 -1.55
CA ALA A 96 17.90 -0.24 -0.29
C ALA A 96 17.21 1.03 0.25
N ALA A 97 16.50 1.77 -0.61
CA ALA A 97 15.73 2.96 -0.25
C ALA A 97 14.30 2.65 0.22
N ILE A 98 13.94 1.36 0.32
CA ILE A 98 12.61 0.95 0.76
C ILE A 98 12.47 1.17 2.26
N GLY A 99 11.47 1.97 2.63
CA GLY A 99 11.01 2.15 4.00
C GLY A 99 9.63 1.56 4.23
N MET A 100 9.21 1.54 5.49
CA MET A 100 7.90 1.06 5.92
C MET A 100 7.26 2.10 6.84
N LEU A 101 5.99 2.41 6.61
CA LEU A 101 5.17 3.28 7.46
C LEU A 101 4.08 2.44 8.11
N ARG A 102 4.04 2.36 9.43
CA ARG A 102 2.91 1.70 10.12
C ARG A 102 1.63 2.48 9.86
N VAL A 103 0.60 1.80 9.39
CA VAL A 103 -0.71 2.39 9.06
C VAL A 103 -1.82 1.72 9.86
N ASP A 104 -2.88 2.48 10.12
CA ASP A 104 -4.10 1.93 10.70
C ASP A 104 -4.87 1.12 9.65
N HIS A 105 -4.91 -0.20 9.83
CA HIS A 105 -5.58 -1.11 8.91
C HIS A 105 -7.10 -0.97 8.93
N THR A 106 -7.67 -0.40 10.01
CA THR A 106 -9.12 -0.20 10.13
C THR A 106 -9.62 0.98 9.29
N ALA A 107 -8.70 1.85 8.85
CA ALA A 107 -8.99 2.95 7.95
C ALA A 107 -8.99 2.53 6.46
N ALA A 108 -8.72 1.26 6.15
CA ALA A 108 -8.77 0.75 4.80
C ALA A 108 -10.23 0.57 4.33
N GLU A 109 -10.49 0.93 3.08
CA GLU A 109 -11.77 0.73 2.42
C GLU A 109 -11.98 -0.76 2.08
N PRO A 110 -13.23 -1.24 2.06
CA PRO A 110 -13.53 -2.59 1.60
C PRO A 110 -13.11 -2.78 0.13
N PRO A 111 -12.77 -4.02 -0.28
CA PRO A 111 -12.51 -4.33 -1.68
C PRO A 111 -13.74 -4.07 -2.54
N ASP A 112 -13.52 -3.70 -3.80
CA ASP A 112 -14.60 -3.55 -4.79
C ASP A 112 -15.26 -4.93 -5.01
N VAL A 113 -16.57 -5.01 -4.74
CA VAL A 113 -17.40 -6.22 -4.89
C VAL A 113 -17.92 -6.42 -6.31
#